data_AF-A0AAD8DMV0-F1
#
_entry.id   AF-A0AAD8DMV0-F1
#
_cell.length_a   1.000
_cell.length_b   1.000
_cell.length_c   1.000
_cell.angle_alpha   90.00
_cell.angle_beta   90.00
_cell.angle_gamma   90.00
#
_symmetry.space_group_name_H-M   'P 1'
#
loop_
_entity.id
_entity.type
_entity.pdbx_description
1 polymer ?
#
loop_
_entity_poly.entity_id
_entity_poly.type
_entity_poly.pdbx_seq_one_letter_code
_entity_poly.pdbx_strand_id
1 'polypeptide(L)'
;MDSKIVVFICVVGVASASVLAPALPLARVDPLPQYSYGYDVQDALTGDYKGHQEHRNGDLVTGSYSVVDPDGTRRIVDYTADPLNGFNAVVRREPLVAPARVIAPAPVVAPAPFLARAPAPVFAPAPAPLLAPRLPHPYYF
;
A
#
# COMPACT_ATOMS: atom_id res chain seq x y z
N MET A 1 -70.00 1.57 63.04
CA MET A 1 -68.57 1.43 62.72
C MET A 1 -68.45 1.67 61.23
N ASP A 2 -68.05 2.89 60.88
CA ASP A 2 -68.70 3.61 59.79
C ASP A 2 -67.86 3.54 58.51
N SER A 3 -68.39 2.81 57.53
CA SER A 3 -67.79 2.57 56.21
C SER A 3 -67.48 3.85 55.41
N LYS A 4 -67.93 5.02 55.87
CA LYS A 4 -67.64 6.33 55.27
C LYS A 4 -66.23 6.85 55.54
N ILE A 5 -65.51 6.34 56.54
CA ILE A 5 -64.15 6.84 56.89
C ILE A 5 -63.06 6.19 56.03
N VAL A 6 -63.24 4.93 55.60
CA VAL A 6 -62.21 4.19 54.83
C VAL A 6 -62.15 4.65 53.36
N VAL A 7 -63.28 5.09 52.79
CA VAL A 7 -63.32 5.55 51.39
C VAL A 7 -62.68 6.93 51.20
N PHE A 8 -62.55 7.72 52.27
CA PHE A 8 -61.98 9.07 52.18
C PHE A 8 -60.45 9.07 52.06
N ILE A 9 -59.76 7.98 52.43
CA ILE A 9 -58.29 7.91 52.40
C ILE A 9 -57.76 7.49 51.01
N CYS A 10 -58.60 6.90 50.15
CA CYS A 10 -58.17 6.49 48.80
C CYS A 10 -58.33 7.57 47.71
N VAL A 11 -58.91 8.74 48.00
CA VAL A 11 -59.24 9.75 46.96
C VAL A 11 -58.29 10.95 46.93
N VAL A 12 -57.30 11.05 47.84
CA VAL A 12 -56.39 12.22 47.90
C VAL A 12 -54.97 11.93 47.37
N GLY A 13 -54.75 10.74 46.77
CA GLY A 13 -53.43 10.31 46.30
C GLY A 13 -53.07 10.64 44.84
N VAL A 14 -53.89 11.40 44.10
CA VAL A 14 -53.62 11.74 42.70
C VAL A 14 -53.64 13.25 42.51
N ALA A 15 -52.69 13.93 43.16
CA ALA A 15 -52.34 15.29 42.80
C ALA A 15 -51.57 15.24 41.47
N SER A 16 -52.26 15.67 40.42
CA SER A 16 -51.79 15.82 39.05
C SER A 16 -50.44 16.56 39.00
N ALA A 17 -49.36 15.83 38.75
CA ALA A 17 -48.12 16.40 38.22
C ALA A 17 -48.12 16.21 36.70
N SER A 18 -49.07 16.83 36.01
CA SER A 18 -48.94 17.07 34.57
C SER A 18 -47.93 18.18 34.40
N VAL A 19 -46.64 17.86 34.50
CA VAL A 19 -45.61 18.74 33.96
C VAL A 19 -45.89 18.77 32.46
N LEU A 20 -46.50 19.86 32.00
CA LEU A 20 -46.63 20.16 30.59
C LEU A 20 -45.19 20.34 30.10
N ALA A 21 -44.58 19.24 29.63
CA ALA A 21 -43.32 19.32 28.93
C ALA A 21 -43.54 20.33 27.79
N PRO A 22 -42.76 21.42 27.70
CA PRO A 22 -42.84 22.27 26.54
C PRO A 22 -42.63 21.36 25.34
N ALA A 23 -43.55 21.41 24.37
CA ALA A 23 -43.37 20.74 23.10
C ALA A 23 -42.06 21.29 22.52
N LEU A 24 -40.98 20.53 22.66
CA LEU A 24 -39.73 20.87 22.01
C LEU A 24 -40.10 21.04 20.53
N PRO A 25 -39.73 22.16 19.89
CA PRO A 25 -39.99 22.32 18.47
C PRO A 25 -39.46 21.05 17.80
N LEU A 26 -40.37 20.29 17.16
CA LEU A 26 -40.01 19.13 16.36
C LEU A 26 -38.84 19.59 15.51
N ALA A 27 -37.65 19.00 15.75
CA ALA A 27 -36.47 19.33 14.98
C ALA A 27 -36.89 19.30 13.51
N ARG A 28 -36.76 20.43 12.83
CA ARG A 28 -37.23 20.55 11.45
C ARG A 28 -36.48 19.50 10.66
N VAL A 29 -37.16 18.42 10.29
CA VAL A 29 -36.59 17.38 9.46
C VAL A 29 -36.37 18.01 8.09
N ASP A 30 -35.11 18.20 7.74
CA ASP A 30 -34.73 18.58 6.40
C ASP A 30 -35.07 17.39 5.47
N PRO A 31 -35.94 17.55 4.46
CA PRO A 31 -36.25 16.47 3.54
C PRO A 31 -35.07 16.08 2.64
N LEU A 32 -34.01 16.91 2.55
CA LEU A 32 -32.80 16.61 1.79
C LEU A 32 -31.55 17.04 2.58
N PRO A 33 -31.20 16.32 3.67
CA PRO A 33 -30.09 16.72 4.52
C PRO A 33 -28.78 16.69 3.76
N GLN A 34 -28.01 17.77 3.89
CA GLN A 34 -26.71 17.94 3.24
C GLN A 34 -25.64 18.34 4.25
N TYR A 35 -24.47 17.72 4.15
CA TYR A 35 -23.28 18.18 4.86
C TYR A 35 -22.02 17.78 4.11
N SER A 36 -20.92 18.43 4.47
CA SER A 36 -19.57 18.03 4.07
C SER A 36 -18.62 18.36 5.20
N TYR A 37 -17.78 17.42 5.57
CA TYR A 37 -16.71 17.66 6.54
C TYR A 37 -15.49 16.82 6.19
N GLY A 38 -14.36 17.21 6.76
CA GLY A 38 -13.15 16.41 6.73
C GLY A 38 -12.13 16.92 7.74
N TYR A 39 -11.16 16.08 8.05
CA TYR A 39 -10.01 16.41 8.87
C TYR A 39 -8.77 15.67 8.35
N ASP A 40 -7.61 16.19 8.74
CA ASP A 40 -6.32 15.60 8.41
C ASP A 40 -5.38 15.79 9.60
N VAL A 41 -4.61 14.74 9.92
CA VAL A 41 -3.63 14.70 11.00
C VAL A 41 -2.29 14.29 10.40
N GLN A 42 -1.28 15.13 10.60
CA GLN A 42 0.10 14.91 10.17
C GLN A 42 1.04 15.22 11.35
N ASP A 43 1.19 14.26 12.26
CA ASP A 43 2.05 14.40 13.42
C ASP A 43 3.29 13.52 13.30
N ALA A 44 4.41 14.14 12.95
CA ALA A 44 5.70 13.45 12.83
C ALA A 44 6.30 13.02 14.18
N LEU A 45 5.87 13.62 15.30
CA LEU A 45 6.39 13.26 16.63
C LEU A 45 5.76 11.96 17.12
N THR A 46 4.44 11.83 16.99
CA THR A 46 3.71 10.61 17.39
C THR A 46 3.65 9.56 16.27
N GLY A 47 3.93 9.96 15.03
CA GLY A 47 3.77 9.11 13.85
C GLY A 47 2.32 8.97 13.39
N ASP A 48 1.43 9.86 13.86
CA ASP A 48 0.02 9.82 13.53
C ASP A 48 -0.27 10.48 12.18
N TYR A 49 -0.62 9.66 11.21
CA TYR A 49 -1.02 10.08 9.88
C TYR A 49 -2.38 9.47 9.54
N LYS A 50 -3.41 10.31 9.57
CA LYS A 50 -4.77 9.92 9.21
C LYS A 50 -5.54 11.08 8.62
N GLY A 51 -6.49 10.77 7.76
CA GLY A 51 -7.39 11.75 7.21
C GLY A 51 -8.76 11.14 6.97
N HIS A 52 -9.78 11.99 6.94
CA HIS A 52 -11.16 11.58 6.70
C HIS A 52 -11.90 12.70 6.00
N GLN A 53 -12.77 12.33 5.07
CA GLN A 53 -13.70 13.24 4.44
C GLN A 53 -15.02 12.51 4.19
N GLU A 54 -16.12 13.23 4.36
CA GLU A 54 -17.46 12.71 4.11
C GLU A 54 -18.36 13.81 3.57
N HIS A 55 -19.19 13.43 2.62
CA HIS A 55 -20.23 14.25 2.04
C HIS A 55 -21.55 13.48 2.08
N ARG A 56 -22.61 14.16 2.51
CA ARG A 56 -23.99 13.66 2.44
C ARG A 56 -24.83 14.55 1.55
N ASN A 57 -25.63 13.90 0.71
CA ASN A 57 -26.70 14.55 -0.03
C ASN A 57 -27.96 13.68 -0.01
N GLY A 58 -28.94 14.11 0.79
CA GLY A 58 -30.15 13.34 1.01
C GLY A 58 -29.84 12.03 1.73
N ASP A 59 -30.16 10.93 1.06
CA ASP A 59 -29.94 9.58 1.57
C ASP A 59 -28.61 8.96 1.11
N LEU A 60 -27.85 9.66 0.26
CA LEU A 60 -26.54 9.21 -0.19
C LEU A 60 -25.44 9.83 0.68
N VAL A 61 -24.63 8.98 1.30
CA VAL A 61 -23.38 9.36 1.97
C VAL A 61 -22.21 8.76 1.19
N THR A 62 -21.20 9.58 0.93
CA THR A 62 -19.95 9.14 0.30
C THR A 62 -18.78 9.70 1.10
N GLY A 63 -17.73 8.92 1.28
CA GLY A 63 -16.56 9.40 1.97
C GLY A 63 -15.34 8.51 1.79
N SER A 64 -14.25 8.95 2.39
CA SER A 64 -12.98 8.24 2.39
C SER A 64 -12.25 8.51 3.69
N TYR A 65 -11.71 7.48 4.33
CA TYR A 65 -10.75 7.66 5.41
C TYR A 65 -9.43 6.95 5.08
N SER A 66 -8.35 7.47 5.65
CA SER A 66 -7.04 6.84 5.59
C SER A 66 -6.36 6.81 6.95
N VAL A 67 -5.62 5.74 7.19
CA VAL A 67 -4.81 5.54 8.41
C VAL A 67 -3.53 4.81 8.04
N VAL A 68 -2.41 5.25 8.60
CA VAL A 68 -1.17 4.50 8.54
C VAL A 68 -1.22 3.38 9.59
N ASP A 69 -1.27 2.13 9.13
CA ASP A 69 -1.26 0.95 9.98
C ASP A 69 0.19 0.69 10.50
N PRO A 70 0.36 -0.01 11.63
CA PRO A 70 1.68 -0.26 12.25
C PRO A 70 2.67 -1.06 11.37
N ASP A 71 2.15 -1.71 10.33
CA ASP A 71 2.94 -2.45 9.34
C ASP A 71 3.61 -1.53 8.30
N GLY A 72 3.43 -0.21 8.40
CA GLY A 72 3.99 0.78 7.48
C GLY A 72 3.22 0.90 6.17
N THR A 73 1.98 0.40 6.12
CA THR A 73 1.06 0.61 5.00
C THR A 73 0.02 1.68 5.33
N ARG A 74 -0.38 2.47 4.34
CA ARG A 74 -1.56 3.33 4.41
C ARG A 74 -2.75 2.52 3.95
N ARG A 75 -3.71 2.33 4.85
CA ARG A 75 -5.03 1.81 4.51
C ARG A 75 -5.91 2.98 4.11
N ILE A 76 -6.54 2.88 2.96
CA ILE A 76 -7.53 3.82 2.44
C ILE A 76 -8.85 3.06 2.30
N VAL A 77 -9.93 3.62 2.80
CA VAL A 77 -11.27 3.04 2.68
C VAL A 77 -12.18 4.07 2.07
N ASP A 78 -12.62 3.80 0.85
CA ASP A 78 -13.63 4.59 0.17
C ASP A 78 -14.98 3.94 0.39
N TYR A 79 -15.98 4.71 0.80
CA TYR A 79 -17.26 4.17 1.17
C TYR A 79 -18.43 4.97 0.63
N THR A 80 -19.55 4.27 0.49
CA THR A 80 -20.84 4.77 0.05
C THR A 80 -21.93 4.14 0.91
N ALA A 81 -22.96 4.90 1.27
CA ALA A 81 -24.13 4.38 1.96
C ALA A 81 -25.40 4.96 1.35
N ASP A 82 -26.36 4.10 1.06
CA ASP A 82 -27.68 4.47 0.55
C ASP A 82 -28.76 3.46 1.02
N PRO A 83 -30.06 3.79 0.92
CA PRO A 83 -31.13 2.90 1.40
C PRO A 83 -31.30 1.60 0.61
N LEU A 84 -30.82 1.55 -0.64
CA LEU A 84 -31.01 0.41 -1.53
C LEU A 84 -29.89 -0.62 -1.36
N ASN A 85 -28.63 -0.18 -1.35
CA ASN A 85 -27.44 -1.04 -1.28
C ASN A 85 -26.85 -1.13 0.13
N GLY A 86 -27.31 -0.31 1.08
CA GLY A 86 -26.72 -0.21 2.41
C GLY A 86 -25.32 0.39 2.37
N PHE A 87 -24.52 0.10 3.38
CA PHE A 87 -23.12 0.53 3.46
C PHE A 87 -22.21 -0.38 2.63
N ASN A 88 -21.45 0.21 1.70
CA ASN A 88 -20.47 -0.48 0.87
C ASN A 88 -19.13 0.26 0.96
N ALA A 89 -18.04 -0.51 1.09
CA ALA A 89 -16.70 0.06 1.21
C ALA A 89 -15.67 -0.75 0.40
N VAL A 90 -14.74 -0.04 -0.22
CA VAL A 90 -13.59 -0.61 -0.92
C VAL A 90 -12.33 -0.24 -0.14
N VAL A 91 -11.60 -1.26 0.30
CA VAL A 91 -10.37 -1.10 1.10
C VAL A 91 -9.15 -1.30 0.20
N ARG A 92 -8.24 -0.34 0.24
CA ARG A 92 -6.95 -0.36 -0.45
C ARG A 92 -5.82 -0.21 0.57
N ARG A 93 -4.72 -0.91 0.34
CA ARG A 93 -3.50 -0.80 1.16
C ARG A 93 -2.33 -0.48 0.26
N GLU A 94 -1.59 0.56 0.60
CA GLU A 94 -0.42 1.01 -0.15
C GLU A 94 0.78 1.21 0.79
N PRO A 95 2.00 0.82 0.40
CA PRO A 95 3.19 1.07 1.21
C PRO A 95 3.51 2.57 1.26
N LEU A 96 3.93 3.09 2.42
CA LEU A 96 4.28 4.51 2.57
C LEU A 96 5.53 4.91 1.76
N VAL A 97 6.41 3.96 1.51
CA VAL A 97 7.65 4.15 0.74
C VAL A 97 7.65 3.10 -0.36
N ALA A 98 7.79 3.51 -1.63
CA ALA A 98 7.98 2.57 -2.72
C ALA A 98 9.19 1.68 -2.39
N PRO A 99 9.11 0.35 -2.60
CA PRO A 99 10.24 -0.53 -2.30
C PRO A 99 11.46 -0.01 -3.04
N ALA A 100 12.52 0.29 -2.30
CA ALA A 100 13.79 0.71 -2.88
C ALA A 100 14.17 -0.31 -3.94
N ARG A 101 14.34 0.15 -5.19
CA ARG A 101 14.79 -0.71 -6.28
C ARG A 101 16.16 -1.21 -5.86
N VAL A 102 16.25 -2.48 -5.45
CA VAL A 102 17.53 -3.12 -5.21
C VAL A 102 18.24 -3.14 -6.55
N ILE A 103 19.13 -2.17 -6.76
CA ILE A 103 20.05 -2.20 -7.88
C ILE A 103 20.91 -3.42 -7.59
N ALA A 104 20.71 -4.50 -8.35
CA ALA A 104 21.58 -5.66 -8.28
C ALA A 104 23.02 -5.14 -8.42
N PRO A 105 23.94 -5.51 -7.52
CA PRO A 105 25.33 -5.11 -7.66
C PRO A 105 25.78 -5.51 -9.07
N ALA A 106 26.42 -4.57 -9.77
CA ALA A 106 26.94 -4.82 -11.10
C ALA A 106 27.75 -6.12 -11.08
N PRO A 107 27.57 -7.04 -12.05
CA PRO A 107 28.29 -8.30 -12.06
C PRO A 107 29.79 -7.98 -12.01
N VAL A 108 30.45 -8.44 -10.96
CA VAL A 108 31.91 -8.33 -10.83
C VAL A 108 32.49 -9.15 -11.98
N VAL A 109 33.02 -8.46 -12.99
CA VAL A 109 33.71 -9.11 -14.12
C VAL A 109 34.94 -9.79 -13.53
N ALA A 110 34.93 -11.11 -13.50
CA ALA A 110 36.12 -11.89 -13.14
C ALA A 110 37.24 -11.50 -14.12
N PRO A 111 38.48 -11.27 -13.64
CA PRO A 111 39.60 -10.99 -14.52
C PRO A 111 39.77 -12.17 -15.49
N ALA A 112 39.89 -11.86 -16.79
CA ALA A 112 40.09 -12.86 -17.82
C ALA A 112 41.34 -13.70 -17.50
N PRO A 113 41.28 -15.04 -17.63
CA PRO A 113 42.45 -15.86 -17.38
C PRO A 113 43.53 -15.50 -18.39
N PHE A 114 44.73 -15.19 -17.89
CA PHE A 114 45.90 -15.01 -18.74
C PHE A 114 46.21 -16.37 -19.38
N LEU A 115 45.91 -16.51 -20.67
CA LEU A 115 46.31 -17.71 -21.40
C LEU A 115 47.83 -17.70 -21.54
N ALA A 116 48.48 -18.73 -21.00
CA ALA A 116 49.90 -18.95 -21.18
C ALA A 116 50.19 -19.02 -22.70
N ARG A 117 51.09 -18.16 -23.18
CA ARG A 117 51.49 -18.13 -24.58
C ARG A 117 52.08 -19.49 -24.95
N ALA A 118 51.49 -20.16 -25.93
CA ALA A 118 52.00 -21.42 -26.44
C ALA A 118 53.46 -21.25 -26.93
N PRO A 119 54.36 -22.21 -26.64
CA PRO A 119 55.73 -22.16 -27.13
C PRO A 119 55.73 -22.17 -28.67
N ALA A 120 56.56 -21.31 -29.26
CA ALA A 120 56.70 -21.24 -30.71
C ALA A 120 57.28 -22.57 -31.23
N PRO A 121 56.78 -23.10 -32.37
CA PRO A 121 57.33 -24.30 -32.96
C PRO A 121 58.77 -24.03 -33.40
N VAL A 122 59.73 -24.77 -32.82
CA VAL A 122 61.12 -24.77 -33.27
C VAL A 122 61.19 -25.60 -34.54
N PHE A 123 61.40 -24.95 -35.69
CA PHE A 123 61.68 -25.65 -36.93
C PHE A 123 63.11 -26.20 -36.90
N ALA A 124 63.27 -27.50 -37.16
CA ALA A 124 64.57 -28.11 -37.34
C ALA A 124 65.26 -27.50 -38.58
N PRO A 125 66.59 -27.26 -38.53
CA PRO A 125 67.32 -26.80 -39.71
C PRO A 125 67.26 -27.87 -40.81
N ALA A 126 67.01 -27.43 -42.05
CA ALA A 126 66.97 -28.31 -43.21
C ALA A 126 68.32 -29.01 -43.41
N PRO A 127 68.35 -30.31 -43.78
CA PRO A 127 69.61 -31.02 -44.00
C PRO A 127 70.37 -30.41 -45.18
N ALA A 128 71.69 -30.22 -45.01
CA ALA A 128 72.56 -29.70 -46.06
C ALA A 128 72.58 -30.67 -47.27
N PRO A 129 72.59 -30.16 -48.52
CA PRO A 129 72.64 -31.02 -49.69
C PRO A 129 73.97 -31.78 -49.72
N LEU A 130 73.88 -33.11 -49.85
CA LEU A 130 75.04 -33.97 -50.07
C LEU A 130 75.66 -33.63 -51.42
N LEU A 131 76.92 -33.20 -51.41
CA LEU A 131 77.69 -32.94 -52.63
C LEU A 131 77.93 -34.28 -53.33
N ALA A 132 77.35 -34.46 -54.52
CA ALA A 132 77.62 -35.65 -55.33
C ALA A 132 79.08 -35.65 -55.80
N PRO A 133 79.77 -36.81 -55.82
CA PRO A 133 81.13 -36.91 -56.37
C PRO A 133 81.13 -36.51 -57.86
N ARG A 134 82.00 -35.59 -58.26
CA ARG A 134 82.28 -35.32 -59.67
C ARG A 134 82.97 -36.54 -60.27
N LEU A 135 82.32 -37.19 -61.24
CA LEU A 135 82.96 -38.25 -62.02
C LEU A 135 84.13 -37.67 -62.84
N PRO A 136 85.29 -38.34 -62.89
CA PRO A 136 86.39 -37.91 -63.73
C PRO A 136 86.01 -37.96 -65.21
N HIS A 137 86.39 -36.92 -65.96
CA HIS A 137 86.15 -36.84 -67.40
C HIS A 137 87.10 -37.78 -68.15
N PRO A 138 86.61 -38.55 -69.14
CA PRO A 138 87.48 -39.39 -69.96
C PRO A 138 88.34 -38.52 -70.89
N TYR A 139 89.65 -38.77 -70.89
CA TYR A 139 90.62 -38.14 -71.78
C TYR A 139 90.39 -38.56 -73.24
N TYR A 140 90.46 -37.61 -74.17
CA TYR A 140 90.77 -37.86 -75.58
C TYR A 140 91.94 -36.96 -76.01
N PHE A 141 92.96 -37.63 -76.56
CA PHE A 141 94.20 -37.22 -77.26
C PHE A 141 94.73 -35.78 -77.13
#